data_AF-A0A086D0F0-F1
#
_entry.id   AF-A0A086D0F0-F1
#
_cell.length_a   1.000
_cell.length_b   1.000
_cell.length_c   1.000
_cell.angle_alpha   90.00
_cell.angle_beta   90.00
_cell.angle_gamma   90.00
#
_symmetry.space_group_name_H-M   'P 1'
#
loop_
_entity.id
_entity.type
_entity.pdbx_description
1 polymer ?
#
loop_
_entity_poly.entity_id
_entity_poly.type
_entity_poly.pdbx_seq_one_letter_code
_entity_poly.pdbx_strand_id
1 'polypeptide(L)'
;MTALRCDATLTLTDVNNFQSRLRAFLDEYDVGYRSEGASIVVELPGGEASFTAIRVGLRLAACAATRDGLETLRSVIEHYAALFAGDNAVPLHWHGDVVAAPTFANFREMRVVKSEALSPSMRRLTLAGEDLARFDHDEEWHVRLHFPPPGLARPQWPRPTAEGATLWPPEEVRAAIRYYTIRRPYIERGEV
;
A
#
# COMPACT_ATOMS: atom_id res chain seq x y z
N MET A 1 13.97 17.81 -2.88
CA MET A 1 12.54 17.58 -3.19
C MET A 1 11.75 17.78 -1.91
N THR A 2 10.64 18.51 -1.96
CA THR A 2 9.77 18.71 -0.78
C THR A 2 9.01 17.42 -0.51
N ALA A 3 8.99 16.97 0.75
CA ALA A 3 8.24 15.78 1.13
C ALA A 3 6.73 16.00 0.90
N LEU A 4 6.07 14.99 0.33
CA LEU A 4 4.62 14.94 0.17
C LEU A 4 3.96 14.56 1.49
N ARG A 5 2.79 15.14 1.76
CA ARG A 5 2.07 14.97 3.02
C ARG A 5 0.57 14.89 2.81
N CYS A 6 -0.07 14.00 3.54
CA CYS A 6 -1.52 14.00 3.66
C CYS A 6 -1.97 13.63 5.07
N ASP A 7 -3.13 14.11 5.47
CA ASP A 7 -3.72 13.79 6.77
C ASP A 7 -5.23 13.59 6.70
N ALA A 8 -5.74 12.82 7.67
CA ALA A 8 -7.15 12.54 7.86
C ALA A 8 -7.48 12.62 9.35
N THR A 9 -8.75 12.82 9.67
CA THR A 9 -9.24 12.79 11.05
C THR A 9 -10.17 11.60 11.24
N LEU A 10 -9.94 10.85 12.32
CA LEU A 10 -10.78 9.73 12.74
C LEU A 10 -11.43 10.09 14.07
N THR A 11 -12.76 10.22 14.06
CA THR A 11 -13.55 10.38 15.30
C THR A 11 -13.59 9.06 16.04
N LEU A 12 -13.17 9.06 17.30
CA LEU A 12 -13.14 7.86 18.12
C LEU A 12 -13.26 8.22 19.61
N THR A 13 -14.04 7.43 20.35
CA THR A 13 -14.33 7.70 21.78
C THR A 13 -13.20 7.26 22.70
N ASP A 14 -12.52 6.14 22.39
CA ASP A 14 -11.47 5.57 23.25
C ASP A 14 -10.09 5.55 22.57
N VAL A 15 -9.51 6.74 22.41
CA VAL A 15 -8.21 6.92 21.76
C VAL A 15 -7.09 6.17 22.48
N ASN A 16 -7.22 6.02 23.80
CA ASN A 16 -6.25 5.29 24.62
C ASN A 16 -6.26 3.79 24.28
N ASN A 17 -7.43 3.19 24.10
CA ASN A 17 -7.53 1.80 23.66
C ASN A 17 -6.90 1.62 22.26
N PHE A 18 -7.20 2.51 21.31
CA PHE A 18 -6.59 2.48 19.98
C PHE A 18 -5.07 2.51 20.06
N GLN A 19 -4.50 3.51 20.74
CA GLN A 19 -3.05 3.68 20.85
C GLN A 19 -2.38 2.53 21.60
N SER A 20 -3.03 1.96 22.62
CA SER A 20 -2.55 0.78 23.33
C SER A 20 -2.48 -0.45 22.42
N ARG A 21 -3.55 -0.73 21.65
CA ARG A 21 -3.59 -1.85 20.71
C ARG A 21 -2.62 -1.68 19.55
N LEU A 22 -2.47 -0.46 19.04
CA LEU A 22 -1.47 -0.15 18.02
C LEU A 22 -0.05 -0.46 18.52
N ARG A 23 0.34 0.00 19.71
CA ARG A 23 1.65 -0.31 20.29
C ARG A 23 1.87 -1.81 20.46
N ALA A 24 0.91 -2.51 21.06
CA ALA A 24 1.01 -3.95 21.25
C ALA A 24 1.19 -4.71 19.93
N PHE A 25 0.48 -4.29 18.87
CA PHE A 25 0.66 -4.85 17.54
C PHE A 25 2.05 -4.54 16.96
N LEU A 26 2.51 -3.29 17.04
CA LEU A 26 3.84 -2.92 16.54
C LEU A 26 4.95 -3.68 17.27
N ASP A 27 4.82 -3.87 18.60
CA ASP A 27 5.75 -4.66 19.41
C ASP A 27 5.72 -6.14 19.01
N GLU A 28 4.54 -6.72 18.74
CA GLU A 28 4.37 -8.12 18.32
C GLU A 28 5.07 -8.43 16.99
N TYR A 29 5.06 -7.48 16.05
CA TYR A 29 5.65 -7.64 14.72
C TYR A 29 7.03 -6.98 14.57
N ASP A 30 7.66 -6.57 15.68
CA ASP A 30 8.97 -5.90 15.71
C ASP A 30 9.07 -4.68 14.78
N VAL A 31 8.00 -3.88 14.74
CA VAL A 31 7.94 -2.65 13.94
C VAL A 31 8.37 -1.47 14.81
N GLY A 32 9.48 -0.83 14.42
CA GLY A 32 9.99 0.35 15.12
C GLY A 32 9.01 1.55 15.11
N TYR A 33 8.80 2.16 16.27
CA TYR A 33 8.02 3.39 16.41
C TYR A 33 8.59 4.30 17.50
N ARG A 34 8.27 5.59 17.41
CA ARG A 34 8.49 6.59 18.45
C ARG A 34 7.17 6.97 19.10
N SER A 35 7.19 7.14 20.42
CA SER A 35 6.04 7.63 21.17
C SER A 35 6.40 8.97 21.80
N GLU A 36 5.74 10.04 21.35
CA GLU A 36 6.00 11.42 21.79
C GLU A 36 4.70 12.04 22.31
N GLY A 37 4.51 11.99 23.64
CA GLY A 37 3.32 12.50 24.30
C GLY A 37 2.04 11.84 23.77
N ALA A 38 1.25 12.60 23.02
CA ALA A 38 -0.02 12.15 22.45
C ALA A 38 0.12 11.50 21.06
N SER A 39 1.35 11.42 20.51
CA SER A 39 1.61 10.93 19.16
C SER A 39 2.39 9.60 19.16
N ILE A 40 1.99 8.69 18.28
CA ILE A 40 2.76 7.51 17.89
C ILE A 40 3.20 7.73 16.45
N VAL A 41 4.50 7.68 16.20
CA VAL A 41 5.10 7.82 14.86
C VAL A 41 5.75 6.50 14.48
N VAL A 42 5.29 5.88 13.40
CA VAL A 42 5.80 4.63 12.87
C VAL A 42 6.66 4.96 11.64
N GLU A 43 7.91 4.52 11.66
CA GLU A 43 8.80 4.60 10.50
C GLU A 43 8.58 3.35 9.64
N LEU A 44 8.22 3.57 8.38
CA LEU A 44 7.96 2.50 7.43
C LEU A 44 8.82 2.73 6.17
N PRO A 45 9.09 1.68 5.38
CA PRO A 45 9.74 1.86 4.09
C PRO A 45 9.01 2.91 3.24
N GLY A 46 9.70 3.98 2.89
CA GLY A 46 9.16 5.07 2.06
C GLY A 46 8.60 6.29 2.81
N GLY A 47 8.54 6.28 4.15
CA GLY A 47 8.23 7.48 4.93
C GLY A 47 7.69 7.21 6.34
N GLU A 48 6.95 8.18 6.87
CA GLU A 48 6.45 8.16 8.25
C GLU A 48 4.92 8.19 8.30
N ALA A 49 4.33 7.35 9.14
CA ALA A 49 2.93 7.39 9.51
C ALA A 49 2.80 7.86 10.97
N SER A 50 1.90 8.80 11.27
CA SER A 50 1.67 9.27 12.63
C SER A 50 0.20 9.21 13.06
N PHE A 51 0.01 8.92 14.34
CA PHE A 51 -1.27 8.74 15.01
C PHE A 51 -1.29 9.63 16.25
N THR A 52 -1.87 10.82 16.12
CA THR A 52 -1.84 11.85 17.17
C THR A 52 -3.22 12.01 17.80
N ALA A 53 -3.31 11.82 19.11
CA ALA A 53 -4.52 12.08 19.87
C ALA A 53 -4.88 13.57 19.81
N ILE A 54 -6.14 13.86 19.47
CA ILE A 54 -6.72 15.20 19.47
C ILE A 54 -7.93 15.22 20.40
N ARG A 55 -8.57 16.40 20.56
CA ARG A 55 -9.72 16.56 21.47
C ARG A 55 -10.83 15.53 21.22
N VAL A 56 -11.09 15.22 19.95
CA VAL A 56 -12.11 14.25 19.55
C VAL A 56 -11.48 13.28 18.54
N GLY A 57 -10.97 12.16 19.03
CA GLY A 57 -10.38 11.10 18.21
C GLY A 57 -8.89 11.28 17.89
N LEU A 58 -8.51 10.92 16.66
CA LEU A 58 -7.14 10.88 16.17
C LEU A 58 -6.96 11.74 14.92
N ARG A 59 -5.84 12.46 14.85
CA ARG A 59 -5.26 12.93 13.59
C ARG A 59 -4.30 11.88 13.08
N LEU A 60 -4.52 11.44 11.85
CA LEU A 60 -3.73 10.46 11.14
C LEU A 60 -2.97 11.19 10.05
N ALA A 61 -1.64 11.04 9.97
CA ALA A 61 -0.86 11.71 8.92
C ALA A 61 0.15 10.77 8.29
N ALA A 62 0.41 10.97 7.01
CA ALA A 62 1.46 10.30 6.25
C ALA A 62 2.38 11.34 5.62
N CYS A 63 3.69 11.07 5.64
CA CYS A 63 4.71 11.90 5.01
C CYS A 63 5.69 11.00 4.25
N ALA A 64 5.92 11.28 2.97
CA ALA A 64 6.81 10.49 2.13
C ALA A 64 7.55 11.37 1.12
N ALA A 65 8.70 10.90 0.65
CA ALA A 65 9.44 11.59 -0.43
C ALA A 65 8.81 11.37 -1.81
N THR A 66 8.03 10.29 -1.97
CA THR A 66 7.47 9.84 -3.25
C THR A 66 5.97 9.59 -3.13
N ARG A 67 5.28 9.64 -4.27
CA ARG A 67 3.82 9.38 -4.33
C ARG A 67 3.49 7.94 -3.94
N ASP A 68 4.32 6.97 -4.34
CA ASP A 68 4.08 5.56 -4.01
C ASP A 68 4.27 5.28 -2.50
N GLY A 69 5.24 5.93 -1.87
CA GLY A 69 5.42 5.92 -0.43
C GLY A 69 4.19 6.49 0.27
N LEU A 70 3.68 7.64 -0.19
CA LEU A 70 2.50 8.26 0.41
C LEU A 70 1.24 7.38 0.26
N GLU A 71 1.00 6.82 -0.92
CA GLU A 71 -0.11 5.88 -1.17
C GLU A 71 0.00 4.61 -0.31
N THR A 72 1.21 4.08 -0.14
CA THR A 72 1.48 2.90 0.71
C THR A 72 1.19 3.22 2.18
N LEU A 73 1.70 4.35 2.69
CA LEU A 73 1.48 4.78 4.07
C LEU A 73 0.00 5.00 4.37
N ARG A 74 -0.77 5.61 3.44
CA ARG A 74 -2.23 5.73 3.60
C ARG A 74 -2.89 4.37 3.76
N SER A 75 -2.54 3.39 2.91
CA SER A 75 -3.09 2.04 3.00
C SER A 75 -2.74 1.35 4.32
N VAL A 76 -1.55 1.58 4.88
CA VAL A 76 -1.16 1.06 6.19
C VAL A 76 -1.96 1.72 7.31
N ILE A 77 -2.12 3.04 7.26
CA ILE A 77 -2.93 3.78 8.24
C ILE A 77 -4.39 3.32 8.20
N GLU A 78 -4.98 3.18 7.01
CA GLU A 78 -6.34 2.66 6.83
C GLU A 78 -6.48 1.23 7.39
N HIS A 79 -5.47 0.39 7.19
CA HIS A 79 -5.45 -0.96 7.75
C HIS A 79 -5.44 -0.94 9.28
N TYR A 80 -4.57 -0.13 9.91
CA TYR A 80 -4.55 -0.01 11.37
C TYR A 80 -5.82 0.64 11.93
N ALA A 81 -6.38 1.63 11.24
CA ALA A 81 -7.67 2.20 11.57
C ALA A 81 -8.77 1.11 11.58
N ALA A 82 -8.84 0.28 10.54
CA ALA A 82 -9.80 -0.81 10.47
C ALA A 82 -9.61 -1.87 11.58
N LEU A 83 -8.37 -2.21 11.93
CA LEU A 83 -8.08 -3.20 12.98
C LEU A 83 -8.45 -2.71 14.39
N PHE A 84 -8.24 -1.42 14.67
CA PHE A 84 -8.27 -0.91 16.03
C PHE A 84 -9.43 0.05 16.34
N ALA A 85 -10.07 0.66 15.32
CA ALA A 85 -11.17 1.60 15.53
C ALA A 85 -12.55 0.95 15.71
N GLY A 86 -12.67 -0.35 15.45
CA GLY A 86 -13.94 -1.09 15.54
C GLY A 86 -14.99 -0.48 14.59
N ASP A 87 -16.22 -0.31 15.09
CA ASP A 87 -17.33 0.26 14.31
C ASP A 87 -17.12 1.73 13.89
N ASN A 88 -16.13 2.42 14.47
CA ASN A 88 -15.74 3.77 14.05
C ASN A 88 -14.85 3.77 12.81
N ALA A 89 -14.44 2.60 12.29
CA ALA A 89 -13.69 2.46 11.06
C ALA A 89 -14.57 2.84 9.85
N VAL A 90 -14.77 4.15 9.66
CA VAL A 90 -15.36 4.73 8.46
C VAL A 90 -14.28 4.97 7.41
N PRO A 91 -14.66 5.07 6.12
CA PRO A 91 -13.72 5.54 5.10
C PRO A 91 -13.08 6.86 5.54
N LEU A 92 -11.75 6.88 5.61
CA LEU A 92 -11.01 8.09 5.95
C LEU A 92 -11.08 9.05 4.77
N HIS A 93 -11.36 10.31 5.07
CA HIS A 93 -11.26 11.40 4.10
C HIS A 93 -9.91 12.07 4.25
N TRP A 94 -9.05 11.90 3.25
CA TRP A 94 -7.69 12.42 3.26
C TRP A 94 -7.62 13.83 2.63
N HIS A 95 -6.74 14.66 3.18
CA HIS A 95 -6.43 16.00 2.71
C HIS A 95 -4.92 16.14 2.47
N GLY A 96 -4.52 17.09 1.61
CA GLY A 96 -3.10 17.34 1.27
C GLY A 96 -2.74 16.80 -0.11
N ASP A 97 -1.58 16.16 -0.24
CA ASP A 97 -1.04 15.60 -1.49
C ASP A 97 -1.76 14.31 -1.91
N VAL A 98 -3.07 14.41 -2.12
CA VAL A 98 -3.97 13.34 -2.51
C VAL A 98 -4.37 13.54 -3.96
N VAL A 99 -4.08 12.55 -4.81
CA VAL A 99 -4.28 12.65 -6.25
C VAL A 99 -5.06 11.44 -6.75
N ALA A 100 -6.18 11.70 -7.43
CA ALA A 100 -6.88 10.70 -8.20
C ALA A 100 -6.08 10.33 -9.45
N ALA A 101 -5.99 9.06 -9.77
CA ALA A 101 -5.26 8.56 -10.92
C ALA A 101 -5.92 7.30 -11.49
N PRO A 102 -5.62 6.92 -12.74
CA PRO A 102 -6.12 5.65 -13.30
C PRO A 102 -5.56 4.42 -12.58
N THR A 103 -4.36 4.52 -12.00
CA THR A 103 -3.68 3.46 -11.24
C THR A 103 -2.86 4.04 -10.08
N PHE A 104 -2.50 3.19 -9.12
CA PHE A 104 -1.54 3.52 -8.05
C PHE A 104 -0.13 3.72 -8.64
N ALA A 105 0.68 4.55 -7.97
CA ALA A 105 2.04 4.86 -8.40
C ALA A 105 2.98 3.65 -8.39
N ASN A 106 2.70 2.64 -7.55
CA ASN A 106 3.42 1.37 -7.54
C ASN A 106 2.81 0.30 -8.47
N PHE A 107 1.73 0.59 -9.20
CA PHE A 107 1.09 -0.35 -10.10
C PHE A 107 1.67 -0.27 -11.51
N ARG A 108 2.11 -1.41 -12.03
CA ARG A 108 2.72 -1.56 -13.37
C ARG A 108 1.90 -2.58 -14.15
N GLU A 109 1.45 -2.19 -15.34
CA GLU A 109 0.86 -3.13 -16.29
C GLU A 109 2.01 -3.85 -17.02
N MET A 110 1.97 -5.18 -17.02
CA MET A 110 3.06 -6.02 -17.49
C MET A 110 2.56 -7.02 -18.53
N ARG A 111 3.44 -7.43 -19.44
CA ARG A 111 3.16 -8.46 -20.45
C ARG A 111 4.04 -9.67 -20.26
N VAL A 112 3.47 -10.87 -20.29
CA VAL A 112 4.26 -12.10 -20.36
C VAL A 112 4.96 -12.17 -21.72
N VAL A 113 6.30 -12.15 -21.72
CA VAL A 113 7.11 -12.25 -22.93
C VAL A 113 7.82 -13.60 -23.06
N LYS A 114 8.03 -14.29 -21.95
CA LYS A 114 8.58 -15.65 -21.93
C LYS A 114 7.88 -16.50 -20.87
N SER A 115 7.77 -17.79 -21.17
CA SER A 115 7.21 -18.80 -20.29
C SER A 115 8.05 -20.07 -20.43
N GLU A 116 8.62 -20.54 -19.33
CA GLU A 116 9.56 -21.66 -19.31
C GLU A 116 9.17 -22.64 -18.19
N ALA A 117 8.93 -23.90 -18.54
CA ALA A 117 8.71 -24.95 -17.55
C ALA A 117 10.06 -25.38 -16.95
N LEU A 118 10.26 -25.14 -15.65
CA LEU A 118 11.47 -25.54 -14.94
C LEU A 118 11.34 -26.96 -14.37
N SER A 119 10.11 -27.35 -14.01
CA SER A 119 9.74 -28.69 -13.56
C SER A 119 8.25 -28.94 -13.86
N PRO A 120 7.71 -30.15 -13.61
CA PRO A 120 6.27 -30.42 -13.79
C PRO A 120 5.35 -29.50 -12.97
N SER A 121 5.82 -28.95 -11.84
CA SER A 121 5.05 -28.11 -10.92
C SER A 121 5.55 -26.66 -10.85
N MET A 122 6.57 -26.28 -11.64
CA MET A 122 7.16 -24.94 -11.58
C MET A 122 7.37 -24.37 -12.98
N ARG A 123 6.89 -23.14 -13.16
CA ARG A 123 7.06 -22.36 -14.38
C ARG A 123 7.66 -21.01 -14.05
N ARG A 124 8.67 -20.61 -14.82
CA ARG A 124 9.20 -19.25 -14.81
C ARG A 124 8.47 -18.44 -15.87
N LEU A 125 7.96 -17.29 -15.47
CA LEU A 125 7.42 -16.28 -16.36
C LEU A 125 8.41 -15.12 -16.39
N THR A 126 8.60 -14.54 -17.57
CA THR A 126 9.30 -13.27 -17.74
C THR A 126 8.27 -12.23 -18.14
N LEU A 127 8.22 -11.15 -17.40
CA LEU A 127 7.29 -10.05 -17.57
C LEU A 127 8.04 -8.84 -18.09
N ALA A 128 7.55 -8.23 -19.17
CA ALA A 128 8.08 -6.97 -19.69
C ALA A 128 7.14 -5.80 -19.40
N GLY A 129 7.70 -4.63 -19.13
CA GLY A 129 6.97 -3.40 -18.85
C GLY A 129 7.87 -2.19 -18.68
N GLU A 130 7.28 -1.09 -18.22
CA GLU A 130 7.94 0.20 -18.06
C GLU A 130 8.30 0.48 -16.58
N ASP A 131 9.18 1.46 -16.35
CA ASP A 131 9.58 1.93 -15.01
C ASP A 131 10.09 0.83 -14.05
N LEU A 132 10.84 -0.14 -14.56
CA LEU A 132 11.29 -1.29 -13.76
C LEU A 132 12.49 -1.00 -12.87
N ALA A 133 13.14 0.16 -13.01
CA ALA A 133 14.31 0.56 -12.21
C ALA A 133 14.07 0.50 -10.68
N ARG A 134 12.80 0.57 -10.23
CA ARG A 134 12.43 0.36 -8.82
C ARG A 134 12.75 -1.04 -8.28
N PHE A 135 12.89 -2.03 -9.16
CA PHE A 135 13.22 -3.41 -8.80
C PHE A 135 14.74 -3.65 -8.83
N ASP A 136 15.54 -2.63 -9.12
CA ASP A 136 16.99 -2.69 -9.15
C ASP A 136 17.59 -2.53 -7.75
N HIS A 137 17.40 -3.54 -6.89
CA HIS A 137 18.17 -3.63 -5.66
C HIS A 137 18.36 -5.07 -5.17
N ASP A 138 19.26 -5.23 -4.20
CA ASP A 138 19.83 -6.52 -3.78
C ASP A 138 18.96 -7.37 -2.85
N GLU A 139 17.75 -6.94 -2.44
CA GLU A 139 16.90 -7.69 -1.51
C GLU A 139 15.74 -8.36 -2.27
N GLU A 140 15.12 -9.35 -1.64
CA GLU A 140 14.03 -10.10 -2.24
C GLU A 140 12.74 -9.27 -2.28
N TRP A 141 12.30 -8.90 -3.48
CA TRP A 141 11.00 -8.26 -3.64
C TRP A 141 9.88 -9.28 -3.76
N HIS A 142 8.91 -9.14 -2.86
CA HIS A 142 7.58 -9.67 -3.08
C HIS A 142 6.75 -8.66 -3.87
N VAL A 143 6.15 -9.12 -4.95
CA VAL A 143 5.17 -8.37 -5.73
C VAL A 143 3.79 -9.00 -5.59
N ARG A 144 2.78 -8.16 -5.81
CA ARG A 144 1.40 -8.60 -5.94
C ARG A 144 1.06 -8.70 -7.42
N LEU A 145 0.75 -9.91 -7.87
CA LEU A 145 0.19 -10.12 -9.20
C LEU A 145 -1.34 -10.08 -9.12
N HIS A 146 -1.94 -9.33 -10.04
CA HIS A 146 -3.39 -9.17 -10.18
C HIS A 146 -3.88 -10.05 -11.32
N PHE A 147 -4.66 -11.09 -10.99
CA PHE A 147 -5.21 -12.04 -11.95
C PHE A 147 -6.69 -11.74 -12.22
N PRO A 148 -7.03 -11.11 -13.36
CA PRO A 148 -8.42 -10.83 -13.70
C PRO A 148 -9.22 -12.12 -13.93
N PRO A 149 -10.55 -12.11 -13.68
CA PRO A 149 -11.44 -13.20 -14.07
C PRO A 149 -11.33 -13.56 -15.56
N PRO A 150 -11.55 -14.83 -15.94
CA PRO A 150 -11.47 -15.28 -17.33
C PRO A 150 -12.56 -14.62 -18.19
N GLY A 151 -12.26 -14.41 -19.48
CA GLY A 151 -13.23 -13.90 -20.45
C GLY A 151 -13.41 -12.38 -20.48
N LEU A 152 -12.68 -11.62 -19.65
CA LEU A 152 -12.71 -10.16 -19.71
C LEU A 152 -11.91 -9.62 -20.90
N ALA A 153 -12.53 -8.74 -21.68
CA ALA A 153 -11.87 -8.07 -22.82
C ALA A 153 -10.77 -7.09 -22.36
N ARG A 154 -10.96 -6.45 -21.21
CA ARG A 154 -9.98 -5.56 -20.57
C ARG A 154 -10.03 -5.73 -19.04
N PRO A 155 -8.89 -5.96 -18.36
CA PRO A 155 -8.84 -5.97 -16.91
C PRO A 155 -9.23 -4.62 -16.32
N GLN A 156 -9.73 -4.64 -15.07
CA GLN A 156 -9.96 -3.43 -14.28
C GLN A 156 -9.09 -3.47 -13.03
N TRP A 157 -8.50 -2.32 -12.70
CA TRP A 157 -7.52 -2.18 -11.62
C TRP A 157 -8.06 -1.33 -10.47
N PRO A 158 -7.63 -1.59 -9.22
CA PRO A 158 -7.91 -0.68 -8.13
C PRO A 158 -7.20 0.65 -8.39
N ARG A 159 -7.86 1.76 -8.04
CA ARG A 159 -7.33 3.10 -8.31
C ARG A 159 -7.50 4.05 -7.12
N PRO A 160 -6.57 4.99 -6.91
CA PRO A 160 -6.72 6.02 -5.88
C PRO A 160 -7.80 7.03 -6.27
N THR A 161 -8.61 7.47 -5.30
CA THR A 161 -9.62 8.53 -5.48
C THR A 161 -9.11 9.88 -4.98
N ALA A 162 -9.87 10.95 -5.26
CA ALA A 162 -9.54 12.30 -4.81
C ALA A 162 -9.69 12.45 -3.28
N GLU A 163 -10.47 11.57 -2.66
CA GLU A 163 -10.66 11.47 -1.21
C GLU A 163 -9.57 10.64 -0.53
N GLY A 164 -8.65 10.05 -1.31
CA GLY A 164 -7.50 9.27 -0.85
C GLY A 164 -7.76 7.79 -0.61
N ALA A 165 -9.01 7.36 -0.76
CA ALA A 165 -9.43 5.97 -0.64
C ALA A 165 -9.03 5.14 -1.88
N THR A 166 -9.12 3.82 -1.73
CA THR A 166 -9.01 2.88 -2.86
C THR A 166 -10.39 2.60 -3.45
N LEU A 167 -10.59 2.97 -4.72
CA LEU A 167 -11.74 2.48 -5.46
C LEU A 167 -11.43 1.11 -6.07
N TRP A 168 -12.13 0.10 -5.57
CA TRP A 168 -12.07 -1.25 -6.09
C TRP A 168 -13.04 -1.44 -7.26
N PRO A 169 -12.66 -2.20 -8.31
CA PRO A 169 -13.62 -2.65 -9.31
C PRO A 169 -14.74 -3.50 -8.68
N PRO A 170 -15.92 -3.59 -9.34
CA PRO A 170 -16.97 -4.55 -8.95
C PRO A 170 -16.43 -5.97 -8.82
N GLU A 171 -16.99 -6.76 -7.91
CA GLU A 171 -16.46 -8.08 -7.56
C GLU A 171 -16.33 -9.01 -8.77
N GLU A 172 -17.29 -8.93 -9.70
CA GLU A 172 -17.40 -9.77 -10.90
C GLU A 172 -16.24 -9.56 -11.88
N VAL A 173 -15.57 -8.41 -11.80
CA VAL A 173 -14.44 -8.02 -12.66
C VAL A 173 -13.16 -7.77 -11.88
N ARG A 174 -13.19 -7.95 -10.55
CA ARG A 174 -12.07 -7.68 -9.67
C ARG A 174 -11.00 -8.75 -9.81
N ALA A 175 -9.75 -8.32 -10.00
CA ALA A 175 -8.63 -9.24 -10.07
C ALA A 175 -8.32 -9.88 -8.71
N ALA A 176 -8.08 -11.19 -8.70
CA ALA A 176 -7.54 -11.90 -7.56
C ALA A 176 -6.08 -11.51 -7.34
N ILE A 177 -5.70 -11.19 -6.10
CA ILE A 177 -4.34 -10.76 -5.76
C ILE A 177 -3.57 -11.92 -5.15
N ARG A 178 -2.35 -12.16 -5.61
CA ARG A 178 -1.43 -13.17 -5.05
C ARG A 178 -0.03 -12.62 -4.94
N TYR A 179 0.67 -12.99 -3.86
CA TYR A 179 2.05 -12.63 -3.63
C TYR A 179 2.98 -13.60 -4.37
N TYR A 180 3.98 -13.03 -5.05
CA TYR A 180 5.04 -13.76 -5.75
C TYR A 180 6.37 -13.06 -5.51
N THR A 181 7.47 -13.80 -5.64
CA THR A 181 8.82 -13.24 -5.54
C THR A 181 9.36 -12.90 -6.92
N ILE A 182 9.95 -11.71 -7.08
CA ILE A 182 10.76 -11.40 -8.28
C ILE A 182 12.01 -12.26 -8.19
N ARG A 183 12.21 -13.14 -9.19
CA ARG A 183 13.36 -14.04 -9.16
C ARG A 183 14.64 -13.35 -9.60
N ARG A 184 14.60 -12.54 -10.66
CA ARG A 184 15.72 -11.78 -11.25
C ARG A 184 15.18 -10.62 -12.10
N PRO A 185 15.53 -9.36 -11.80
CA PRO A 185 15.30 -8.25 -12.71
C PRO A 185 16.36 -8.21 -13.83
N TYR A 186 15.95 -7.82 -15.04
CA TYR A 186 16.81 -7.46 -16.17
C TYR A 186 16.39 -6.06 -16.66
N ILE A 187 16.79 -5.05 -15.89
CA ILE A 187 16.29 -3.66 -16.03
C ILE A 187 16.63 -3.08 -17.39
N GLU A 188 17.82 -3.37 -17.90
CA GLU A 188 18.30 -2.94 -19.22
C GLU A 188 17.46 -3.50 -20.38
N ARG A 189 16.73 -4.58 -20.13
CA ARG A 189 15.82 -5.22 -21.09
C ARG A 189 14.36 -4.86 -20.85
N GLY A 190 14.06 -4.13 -19.77
CA GLY A 190 12.69 -3.89 -19.35
C GLY A 190 11.96 -5.17 -18.97
N GLU A 191 12.65 -6.13 -18.34
CA GLU A 191 12.12 -7.45 -17.96
C GLU A 191 12.31 -7.76 -16.47
N VAL A 192 11.39 -8.52 -15.86
CA VAL A 192 11.49 -9.15 -14.53
C VAL A 192 11.00 -10.59 -14.53
#